data_AF-A0A260ZYU2-F1
#
_entry.id   AF-A0A260ZYU2-F1
#
_cell.length_a   1.000
_cell.length_b   1.000
_cell.length_c   1.000
_cell.angle_alpha   90.00
_cell.angle_beta   90.00
_cell.angle_gamma   90.00
#
_symmetry.space_group_name_H-M   'P 1'
#
loop_
_entity.id
_entity.type
_entity.pdbx_description
1 polymer ?
#
loop_
_entity_poly.entity_id
_entity_poly.type
_entity_poly.pdbx_seq_one_letter_code
_entity_poly.pdbx_strand_id
1 'polypeptide(L)'
;MPSTVRQTPNQPKRVLSDVEKASISKKRMAALEKRVEVLMRESVTFKREYEREVVSLKEKERLAERKRTAMERNLATLMVQNAGLRDTLRTQQEQLQWFRADIAGREASRQCMLCLQAYNSDVLPKTLRCGHSCCAECIVQITVEHRNKSYAVCAECRGWNLVSTLAGFPTSISMMPGNIPPRPPHLQL
;
A
#
# COMPACT_ATOMS: atom_id res chain seq x y z
N MET A 1 48.11 -47.02 38.15
CA MET A 1 47.26 -48.20 38.41
C MET A 1 47.50 -49.21 37.29
N PRO A 2 48.04 -50.42 37.56
CA PRO A 2 48.40 -51.38 36.52
C PRO A 2 47.20 -52.26 36.12
N SER A 3 46.90 -52.32 34.82
CA SER A 3 45.89 -53.23 34.25
C SER A 3 46.42 -54.67 34.21
N THR A 4 45.91 -55.51 35.09
CA THR A 4 46.11 -56.97 35.08
C THR A 4 45.46 -57.60 33.85
N VAL A 5 46.28 -57.93 32.84
CA VAL A 5 45.90 -58.79 31.70
C VAL A 5 45.81 -60.23 32.22
N ARG A 6 44.59 -60.76 32.36
CA ARG A 6 44.36 -62.19 32.67
C ARG A 6 44.75 -63.03 31.45
N GLN A 7 45.87 -63.75 31.54
CA GLN A 7 46.22 -64.81 30.59
C GLN A 7 45.28 -65.99 30.81
N THR A 8 44.44 -66.30 29.81
CA THR A 8 43.61 -67.50 29.80
C THR A 8 44.44 -68.74 29.46
N PRO A 9 44.19 -69.89 30.10
CA PRO A 9 44.95 -71.13 29.87
C PRO A 9 44.78 -71.64 28.44
N ASN A 10 45.90 -72.05 27.86
CA ASN A 10 46.01 -72.52 26.47
C ASN A 10 45.44 -73.94 26.36
N GLN A 11 44.16 -74.07 26.02
CA GLN A 11 43.53 -75.38 25.85
C GLN A 11 44.00 -76.06 24.54
N PRO A 12 44.18 -77.40 24.53
CA PRO A 12 44.60 -78.13 23.35
C PRO A 12 43.54 -78.03 22.24
N LYS A 13 43.96 -77.58 21.06
CA LYS A 13 43.10 -77.45 19.87
C LYS A 13 42.69 -78.84 19.40
N ARG A 14 41.42 -79.20 19.64
CA ARG A 14 40.80 -80.43 19.11
C ARG A 14 40.80 -80.38 17.58
N VAL A 15 41.46 -81.34 16.94
CA VAL A 15 41.44 -81.48 15.47
C VAL A 15 40.11 -82.09 15.07
N LEU A 16 39.29 -81.34 14.35
CA LEU A 16 38.01 -81.81 13.80
C LEU A 16 38.28 -82.82 12.67
N SER A 17 37.48 -83.88 12.62
CA SER A 17 37.45 -84.81 11.48
C SER A 17 36.90 -84.11 10.22
N ASP A 18 37.26 -84.62 9.04
CA ASP A 18 36.82 -84.00 7.77
C ASP A 18 35.31 -84.07 7.55
N VAL A 19 34.65 -85.10 8.12
CA VAL A 19 33.19 -85.23 8.15
C VAL A 19 32.54 -84.12 8.99
N GLU A 20 33.10 -83.78 10.15
CA GLU A 20 32.61 -82.68 10.98
C GLU A 20 32.82 -81.33 10.29
N LYS A 21 33.97 -81.11 9.63
CA LYS A 21 34.23 -79.90 8.84
C LYS A 21 33.21 -79.74 7.70
N ALA A 22 32.92 -80.82 6.97
CA ALA A 22 31.93 -80.81 5.89
C ALA A 22 30.51 -80.51 6.41
N SER A 23 30.12 -81.09 7.54
CA SER A 23 28.83 -80.81 8.20
C SER A 23 28.70 -79.35 8.65
N ILE A 24 29.76 -78.80 9.25
CA ILE A 24 29.81 -77.38 9.64
C ILE A 24 29.72 -76.48 8.40
N SER A 25 30.46 -76.80 7.34
CA SER A 25 30.43 -76.04 6.09
C SER A 25 29.03 -76.03 5.47
N LYS A 26 28.37 -77.19 5.39
CA LYS A 26 26.99 -77.30 4.88
C LYS A 26 26.00 -76.47 5.70
N LYS A 27 26.11 -76.48 7.03
CA LYS A 27 25.27 -75.64 7.91
C LYS A 27 25.53 -74.14 7.70
N ARG A 28 26.79 -73.75 7.50
CA ARG A 28 27.17 -72.35 7.20
C ARG A 28 26.61 -71.90 5.86
N MET A 29 26.74 -72.72 4.82
CA MET A 29 26.17 -72.42 3.50
C MET A 29 24.66 -72.24 3.56
N ALA A 30 23.95 -73.16 4.22
CA ALA A 30 22.50 -73.04 4.40
C ALA A 30 22.09 -71.78 5.21
N ALA A 31 22.89 -71.39 6.21
CA ALA A 31 22.65 -70.16 6.96
C ALA A 31 22.90 -68.90 6.11
N LEU A 32 23.93 -68.91 5.26
CA LEU A 32 24.22 -67.82 4.34
C LEU A 32 23.13 -67.67 3.27
N GLU A 33 22.67 -68.78 2.70
CA GLU A 33 21.55 -68.79 1.74
C GLU A 33 20.30 -68.15 2.33
N LYS A 34 19.92 -68.53 3.56
CA LYS A 34 18.79 -67.91 4.27
C LYS A 34 18.99 -66.41 4.49
N ARG A 35 20.22 -65.98 4.85
CA ARG A 35 20.52 -64.56 5.05
C ARG A 35 20.43 -63.77 3.74
N VAL A 36 20.93 -64.33 2.64
CA VAL A 36 20.80 -63.72 1.31
C VAL A 36 19.33 -63.59 0.92
N GLU A 37 18.52 -64.61 1.18
CA GLU A 37 17.09 -64.57 0.88
C GLU A 37 16.35 -63.48 1.67
N VAL A 38 16.66 -63.33 2.97
CA VAL A 38 16.09 -62.25 3.80
C VAL A 38 16.51 -60.88 3.26
N LEU A 39 17.80 -60.68 2.96
CA LEU A 39 18.30 -59.41 2.42
C LEU A 39 17.68 -59.07 1.06
N MET A 40 17.45 -60.08 0.20
CA MET A 40 16.78 -59.89 -1.08
C MET A 40 15.33 -59.45 -0.89
N ARG A 41 14.61 -60.05 0.07
CA ARG A 41 13.24 -59.62 0.42
C ARG A 41 13.22 -58.19 0.95
N GLU A 42 14.11 -57.86 1.87
CA GLU A 42 14.25 -56.50 2.44
C GLU A 42 14.60 -55.45 1.37
N SER A 43 15.49 -55.80 0.44
CA SER A 43 15.85 -54.93 -0.69
C SER A 43 14.66 -54.62 -1.60
N VAL A 44 13.81 -55.62 -1.88
CA VAL A 44 12.60 -55.43 -2.68
C VAL A 44 11.57 -54.57 -1.94
N THR A 45 11.37 -54.78 -0.64
CA THR A 45 10.45 -53.95 0.16
C THR A 45 10.91 -52.51 0.24
N PHE A 46 12.22 -52.30 0.49
CA PHE A 46 12.82 -50.96 0.54
C PHE A 46 12.68 -50.25 -0.81
N LYS A 47 12.96 -50.95 -1.92
CA LYS A 47 12.80 -50.38 -3.27
C LYS A 47 11.36 -49.92 -3.52
N ARG A 48 10.36 -50.72 -3.15
CA ARG A 48 8.94 -50.35 -3.30
C ARG A 48 8.54 -49.16 -2.44
N GLU A 49 9.05 -49.07 -1.22
CA GLU A 49 8.81 -47.93 -0.33
C GLU A 49 9.44 -46.65 -0.87
N TYR A 50 10.69 -46.73 -1.32
CA TYR A 50 11.37 -45.62 -1.96
C TYR A 50 10.63 -45.13 -3.21
N GLU A 51 10.19 -46.04 -4.09
CA GLU A 51 9.42 -45.68 -5.29
C GLU A 51 8.09 -44.99 -4.93
N ARG A 52 7.39 -45.45 -3.89
CA ARG A 52 6.16 -44.80 -3.40
C ARG A 52 6.43 -43.39 -2.87
N GLU A 53 7.49 -43.21 -2.10
CA GLU A 53 7.86 -41.89 -1.57
C GLU A 53 8.23 -40.92 -2.70
N VAL A 54 8.99 -41.37 -3.70
CA VAL A 54 9.34 -40.57 -4.87
C VAL A 54 8.09 -40.12 -5.64
N VAL A 55 7.10 -41.01 -5.80
CA VAL A 55 5.82 -40.65 -6.43
C VAL A 55 5.06 -39.62 -5.59
N SER A 56 5.00 -39.81 -4.26
CA SER A 56 4.36 -38.86 -3.34
C SER A 56 4.99 -37.47 -3.40
N LEU A 57 6.33 -37.40 -3.41
CA LEU A 57 7.07 -36.14 -3.50
C LEU A 57 6.83 -35.43 -4.83
N LYS A 58 6.83 -36.16 -5.96
CA LYS A 58 6.50 -35.58 -7.27
C LYS A 58 5.08 -35.02 -7.32
N GLU A 59 4.12 -35.65 -6.66
CA GLU A 59 2.76 -35.14 -6.59
C GLU A 59 2.65 -33.88 -5.73
N LYS A 60 3.33 -33.84 -4.58
CA LYS A 60 3.44 -32.64 -3.73
C LYS A 60 4.09 -31.48 -4.47
N GLU A 61 5.16 -31.74 -5.23
CA GLU A 61 5.84 -30.74 -6.05
C GLU A 61 4.91 -30.18 -7.14
N ARG A 62 4.19 -31.04 -7.87
CA ARG A 62 3.18 -30.61 -8.86
C ARG A 62 2.08 -29.76 -8.23
N LEU A 63 1.63 -30.11 -7.03
CA LEU A 63 0.63 -29.33 -6.31
C LEU A 63 1.18 -27.97 -5.88
N ALA A 64 2.41 -27.92 -5.36
CA ALA A 64 3.07 -26.68 -4.99
C ALA A 64 3.24 -25.76 -6.21
N GLU A 65 3.62 -26.32 -7.36
CA GLU A 65 3.78 -25.57 -8.59
C GLU A 65 2.44 -25.00 -9.09
N ARG A 66 1.37 -25.79 -9.08
CA ARG A 66 0.02 -25.30 -9.40
C ARG A 66 -0.41 -24.16 -8.48
N LYS A 67 -0.11 -24.25 -7.18
CA LYS A 67 -0.40 -23.19 -6.20
C LYS A 67 0.42 -21.93 -6.50
N ARG A 68 1.70 -22.07 -6.84
CA ARG A 68 2.58 -20.96 -7.22
C ARG A 68 2.01 -20.22 -8.45
N THR A 69 1.71 -20.95 -9.52
CA THR A 69 1.16 -20.34 -10.74
C THR A 69 -0.19 -19.68 -10.49
N ALA A 70 -1.06 -20.26 -9.65
CA ALA A 70 -2.32 -19.63 -9.27
C ALA A 70 -2.10 -18.33 -8.50
N MET A 71 -1.15 -18.31 -7.58
CA MET A 71 -0.79 -17.11 -6.82
C MET A 71 -0.21 -16.00 -7.72
N GLU A 72 0.63 -16.36 -8.68
CA GLU A 72 1.20 -15.42 -9.66
C GLU A 72 0.11 -14.78 -10.53
N ARG A 73 -0.88 -15.55 -10.99
CA ARG A 73 -2.03 -14.99 -11.74
C ARG A 73 -2.83 -14.02 -10.88
N ASN A 74 -3.11 -14.39 -9.62
CA ASN A 74 -3.84 -13.50 -8.71
C ASN A 74 -3.08 -12.19 -8.46
N LEU A 75 -1.76 -12.26 -8.30
CA LEU A 75 -0.92 -11.08 -8.14
C LEU A 75 -0.97 -10.19 -9.39
N ALA A 76 -0.88 -10.76 -10.58
CA ALA A 76 -0.99 -10.01 -11.84
C ALA A 76 -2.34 -9.29 -11.95
N THR A 77 -3.45 -9.95 -11.61
CA THR A 77 -4.78 -9.31 -11.59
C THR A 77 -4.84 -8.14 -10.61
N LEU A 78 -4.30 -8.31 -9.40
CA LEU A 78 -4.27 -7.24 -8.38
C LEU A 78 -3.40 -6.05 -8.83
N MET A 79 -2.31 -6.28 -9.56
CA MET A 79 -1.49 -5.20 -10.10
C MET A 79 -2.25 -4.35 -11.12
N VAL A 80 -2.99 -4.99 -12.03
CA VAL A 80 -3.81 -4.29 -13.04
C VAL A 80 -4.92 -3.48 -12.37
N GLN A 81 -5.61 -4.05 -11.38
CA GLN A 81 -6.64 -3.33 -10.62
C GLN A 81 -6.08 -2.11 -9.87
N ASN A 82 -4.91 -2.25 -9.23
CA ASN A 82 -4.24 -1.14 -8.55
C ASN A 82 -3.83 -0.03 -9.51
N ALA A 83 -3.39 -0.36 -10.72
CA ALA A 83 -3.07 0.63 -11.75
C ALA A 83 -4.32 1.44 -12.13
N GLY A 84 -5.44 0.76 -12.42
CA GLY A 84 -6.71 1.43 -12.75
C GLY A 84 -7.25 2.31 -11.62
N LEU A 85 -7.12 1.88 -10.35
CA LEU A 85 -7.50 2.69 -9.19
C LEU A 85 -6.64 3.93 -9.04
N ARG A 86 -5.32 3.83 -9.27
CA ARG A 86 -4.42 4.99 -9.23
C ARG A 86 -4.76 6.01 -10.32
N ASP A 87 -5.08 5.55 -11.51
CA ASP A 87 -5.50 6.44 -12.61
C ASP A 87 -6.82 7.15 -12.28
N THR A 88 -7.78 6.43 -11.69
CA THR A 88 -9.06 7.00 -11.23
C THR A 88 -8.86 8.05 -10.13
N LEU A 89 -8.00 7.75 -9.15
CA LEU A 89 -7.68 8.71 -8.08
C LEU A 89 -7.00 9.96 -8.63
N ARG A 90 -6.08 9.81 -9.58
CA ARG A 90 -5.42 10.95 -10.24
C ARG A 90 -6.44 11.84 -10.94
N THR A 91 -7.33 11.28 -11.76
CA THR A 91 -8.34 12.08 -12.48
C THR A 91 -9.33 12.76 -11.52
N GLN A 92 -9.80 12.06 -10.49
CA GLN A 92 -10.66 12.67 -9.47
C GLN A 92 -9.94 13.80 -8.72
N GLN A 93 -8.65 13.65 -8.42
CA GLN A 93 -7.88 14.67 -7.73
C GLN A 93 -7.63 15.90 -8.60
N GLU A 94 -7.39 15.72 -9.89
CA GLU A 94 -7.31 16.81 -10.87
C GLU A 94 -8.65 17.55 -11.00
N GLN A 95 -9.77 16.81 -11.06
CA GLN A 95 -11.12 17.39 -11.04
C GLN A 95 -11.39 18.18 -9.75
N LEU A 96 -11.08 17.62 -8.59
CA LEU A 96 -11.24 18.30 -7.31
C LEU A 96 -10.36 19.54 -7.20
N GLN A 97 -9.12 19.49 -7.67
CA GLN A 97 -8.26 20.67 -7.75
C GLN A 97 -8.86 21.74 -8.64
N TRP A 98 -9.46 21.35 -9.77
CA TRP A 98 -10.13 22.27 -10.68
C TRP A 98 -11.42 22.87 -10.08
N PHE A 99 -12.27 22.08 -9.44
CA PHE A 99 -13.47 22.59 -8.75
C PHE A 99 -13.11 23.44 -7.53
N ARG A 100 -12.06 23.07 -6.78
CA ARG A 100 -11.50 23.97 -5.76
C ARG A 100 -11.03 25.27 -6.38
N ALA A 101 -10.51 25.21 -7.61
CA ALA A 101 -10.22 26.36 -8.46
C ALA A 101 -11.46 26.95 -9.14
N ASP A 102 -12.66 26.90 -8.53
CA ASP A 102 -13.90 27.55 -9.01
C ASP A 102 -13.63 29.00 -9.46
N ILE A 103 -13.38 29.13 -10.76
CA ILE A 103 -12.96 30.38 -11.39
C ILE A 103 -14.14 31.35 -11.34
N ALA A 104 -15.35 30.87 -11.60
CA ALA A 104 -16.55 31.72 -11.65
C ALA A 104 -16.94 32.23 -10.25
N GLY A 105 -16.91 31.39 -9.21
CA GLY A 105 -17.14 31.84 -7.83
C GLY A 105 -16.05 32.79 -7.33
N ARG A 106 -14.78 32.57 -7.71
CA ARG A 106 -13.69 33.51 -7.43
C ARG A 106 -13.84 34.81 -8.21
N GLU A 107 -14.15 34.77 -9.49
CA GLU A 107 -14.32 35.97 -10.31
C GLU A 107 -15.51 36.81 -9.85
N ALA A 108 -16.64 36.17 -9.50
CA ALA A 108 -17.79 36.85 -8.92
C ALA A 108 -17.45 37.49 -7.56
N SER A 109 -16.68 36.81 -6.71
CA SER A 109 -16.19 37.41 -5.45
C SER A 109 -15.10 38.45 -5.66
N ARG A 110 -14.47 38.54 -6.85
CA ARG A 110 -13.45 39.54 -7.18
C ARG A 110 -14.03 40.82 -7.78
N GLN A 111 -15.33 41.06 -7.60
CA GLN A 111 -15.99 42.29 -8.05
C GLN A 111 -16.60 43.04 -6.87
N CYS A 112 -16.71 44.36 -7.00
CA CYS A 112 -17.46 45.17 -6.05
C CYS A 112 -18.93 44.79 -6.08
N MET A 113 -19.51 44.45 -4.92
CA MET A 113 -20.93 44.10 -4.79
C MET A 113 -21.92 45.20 -5.20
N LEU A 114 -21.47 46.46 -5.35
CA LEU A 114 -22.33 47.59 -5.76
C LEU A 114 -22.11 47.98 -7.22
N CYS A 115 -20.87 48.31 -7.61
CA CYS A 115 -20.57 48.78 -8.96
C CYS A 115 -20.18 47.65 -9.94
N LEU A 116 -20.04 46.41 -9.45
CA LEU A 116 -19.65 45.22 -10.22
C LEU A 116 -18.28 45.32 -10.93
N GLN A 117 -17.50 46.36 -10.64
CA GLN A 117 -16.14 46.48 -11.16
C GLN A 117 -15.23 45.45 -10.52
N ALA A 118 -14.37 44.83 -11.34
CA ALA A 118 -13.36 43.89 -10.88
C ALA A 118 -12.30 44.59 -10.03
N TYR A 119 -11.93 43.96 -8.92
CA TYR A 119 -10.85 44.43 -8.07
C TYR A 119 -9.51 44.31 -8.80
N ASN A 120 -8.72 45.37 -8.75
CA ASN A 120 -7.40 45.48 -9.37
C ASN A 120 -6.56 46.51 -8.60
N SER A 121 -5.41 46.93 -9.13
CA SER A 121 -4.53 47.91 -8.48
C SER A 121 -5.24 49.23 -8.14
N ASP A 122 -6.27 49.57 -8.90
CA ASP A 122 -6.97 50.86 -8.84
C ASP A 122 -8.27 50.73 -8.03
N VAL A 123 -8.96 49.59 -8.16
CA VAL A 123 -10.20 49.27 -7.45
C VAL A 123 -9.88 48.27 -6.33
N LEU A 124 -9.57 48.78 -5.14
CA LEU A 124 -9.18 47.94 -4.00
C LEU A 124 -10.39 47.44 -3.18
N PRO A 125 -10.47 46.15 -2.85
CA PRO A 125 -11.55 45.57 -2.05
C PRO A 125 -11.39 45.93 -0.58
N LYS A 126 -12.38 46.61 0.00
CA LYS A 126 -12.44 46.96 1.42
C LYS A 126 -13.44 46.05 2.12
N THR A 127 -12.98 45.34 3.15
CA THR A 127 -13.82 44.37 3.88
C THR A 127 -14.50 45.03 5.07
N LEU A 128 -15.83 45.04 5.04
CA LEU A 128 -16.68 45.48 6.13
C LEU A 128 -16.55 44.52 7.33
N ARG A 129 -16.94 44.95 8.54
CA ARG A 129 -16.86 44.09 9.74
C ARG A 129 -17.77 42.86 9.67
N CYS A 130 -18.81 42.91 8.85
CA CYS A 130 -19.67 41.77 8.56
C CYS A 130 -19.05 40.73 7.58
N GLY A 131 -17.85 40.99 7.04
CA GLY A 131 -17.13 40.06 6.16
C GLY A 131 -17.34 40.27 4.65
N HIS A 132 -18.34 41.06 4.24
CA HIS A 132 -18.57 41.43 2.83
C HIS A 132 -17.60 42.52 2.37
N SER A 133 -17.28 42.53 1.09
CA SER A 133 -16.29 43.45 0.51
C SER A 133 -16.91 44.39 -0.52
N CYS A 134 -16.46 45.65 -0.51
CA CYS A 134 -16.92 46.70 -1.40
C CYS A 134 -15.73 47.60 -1.77
N CYS A 135 -15.72 48.31 -2.91
CA CYS A 135 -14.64 49.25 -3.21
C CYS A 135 -14.74 50.52 -2.34
N ALA A 136 -13.62 51.23 -2.17
CA ALA A 136 -13.57 52.40 -1.29
C ALA A 136 -14.58 53.50 -1.68
N GLU A 137 -14.74 53.75 -2.97
CA GLU A 137 -15.69 54.75 -3.48
C GLU A 137 -17.14 54.38 -3.16
N CYS A 138 -17.50 53.12 -3.38
CA CYS A 138 -18.83 52.59 -3.07
C CYS A 138 -19.12 52.60 -1.57
N ILE A 139 -18.11 52.43 -0.71
CA ILE A 139 -18.28 52.56 0.75
C ILE A 139 -18.75 53.96 1.13
N VAL A 140 -18.23 55.01 0.49
CA VAL A 140 -18.67 56.39 0.75
C VAL A 140 -20.16 56.54 0.44
N GLN A 141 -20.64 55.92 -0.65
CA GLN A 141 -22.05 55.99 -1.07
C GLN A 141 -23.01 55.29 -0.10
N ILE A 142 -22.57 54.22 0.57
CA ILE A 142 -23.36 53.48 1.57
C ILE A 142 -23.08 53.92 3.01
N THR A 143 -22.28 54.97 3.19
CA THR A 143 -22.00 55.53 4.50
C THR A 143 -23.08 56.53 4.89
N VAL A 144 -23.68 56.31 6.05
CA VAL A 144 -24.69 57.18 6.66
C VAL A 144 -24.20 57.69 8.00
N GLU A 145 -24.58 58.92 8.35
CA GLU A 145 -24.32 59.48 9.68
C GLU A 145 -25.45 59.12 10.64
N HIS A 146 -25.09 58.61 11.81
CA HIS A 146 -26.02 58.33 12.88
C HIS A 146 -25.37 58.63 14.23
N ARG A 147 -26.00 59.48 15.04
CA ARG A 147 -25.54 59.87 16.40
C ARG A 147 -24.07 60.34 16.41
N ASN A 148 -23.71 61.24 15.49
CA ASN A 148 -22.37 61.81 15.31
C ASN A 148 -21.28 60.77 15.00
N LYS A 149 -21.66 59.63 14.41
CA LYS A 149 -20.74 58.59 13.94
C LYS A 149 -21.14 58.16 12.53
N SER A 150 -20.17 57.81 11.72
CA SER A 150 -20.39 57.34 10.34
C SER A 150 -20.43 55.82 10.30
N TYR A 151 -21.44 55.27 9.61
CA TYR A 151 -21.66 53.83 9.46
C TYR A 151 -21.85 53.46 8.00
N ALA A 152 -21.12 52.46 7.51
CA ALA A 152 -21.39 51.84 6.22
C ALA A 152 -22.42 50.70 6.38
N VAL A 153 -23.54 50.78 5.67
CA VAL A 153 -24.59 49.74 5.70
C VAL A 153 -24.33 48.75 4.57
N CYS A 154 -23.99 47.51 4.91
CA CYS A 154 -23.72 46.47 3.91
C CYS A 154 -24.97 46.15 3.08
N ALA A 155 -24.90 46.18 1.74
CA ALA A 155 -26.07 45.89 0.92
C ALA A 155 -26.48 44.41 0.89
N GLU A 156 -25.61 43.46 1.24
CA GLU A 156 -25.95 42.03 1.31
C GLU A 156 -26.66 41.69 2.61
N CYS A 157 -26.01 41.92 3.76
CA CYS A 157 -26.52 41.51 5.06
C CYS A 157 -27.22 42.62 5.85
N ARG A 158 -27.22 43.86 5.36
CA ARG A 158 -27.76 45.06 6.05
C ARG A 158 -27.12 45.36 7.41
N GLY A 159 -25.96 44.76 7.69
CA GLY A 159 -25.17 45.03 8.89
C GLY A 159 -24.59 46.44 8.90
N TRP A 160 -24.58 47.07 10.08
CA TRP A 160 -24.06 48.41 10.31
C TRP A 160 -22.59 48.35 10.70
N ASN A 161 -21.71 48.97 9.90
CA ASN A 161 -20.27 48.89 10.09
C ASN A 161 -19.72 50.26 10.44
N LEU A 162 -19.24 50.45 11.68
CA LEU A 162 -18.63 51.71 12.10
C LEU A 162 -17.40 52.03 11.25
N VAL A 163 -17.41 53.19 10.60
CA VAL A 163 -16.29 53.70 9.80
C VAL A 163 -15.29 54.35 10.76
N SER A 164 -14.09 53.77 10.86
CA SER A 164 -13.00 54.37 11.65
C SER A 164 -12.39 55.54 10.89
N THR A 165 -12.36 56.73 11.50
CA THR A 165 -11.73 57.93 10.92
C THR A 165 -10.20 57.81 10.79
N LEU A 166 -9.58 56.91 11.56
CA LEU A 166 -8.12 56.76 11.58
C LEU A 166 -7.59 55.72 10.59
N ALA A 167 -8.34 54.65 10.34
CA ALA A 167 -7.83 53.47 9.63
C ALA A 167 -8.72 52.99 8.48
N GLY A 168 -9.97 53.44 8.39
CA GLY A 168 -10.94 52.93 7.43
C GLY A 168 -11.18 51.42 7.58
N PHE A 169 -11.59 50.77 6.48
CA PHE A 169 -11.74 49.32 6.40
C PHE A 169 -10.46 48.66 5.84
N PRO A 170 -10.11 47.43 6.26
CA PRO A 170 -8.95 46.71 5.76
C PRO A 170 -9.12 46.32 4.29
N THR A 171 -8.01 46.26 3.55
CA THR A 171 -8.00 45.77 2.16
C THR A 171 -7.83 44.26 2.11
N SER A 172 -8.67 43.54 1.36
CA SER A 172 -8.58 42.09 1.21
C SER A 172 -7.77 41.67 -0.03
N ILE A 173 -6.47 41.45 0.15
CA ILE A 173 -5.53 41.15 -0.95
C ILE A 173 -5.85 39.80 -1.63
N SER A 174 -6.50 38.86 -0.94
CA SER A 174 -6.91 37.57 -1.52
C SER A 174 -7.94 37.69 -2.65
N MET A 175 -8.61 38.85 -2.75
CA MET A 175 -9.60 39.17 -3.78
C MET A 175 -8.97 39.88 -5.00
N MET A 176 -7.64 39.98 -5.08
CA MET A 176 -6.93 40.51 -6.24
C MET A 176 -6.61 39.38 -7.24
N PRO A 177 -6.72 39.61 -8.56
CA PRO A 177 -6.38 38.62 -9.57
C PRO A 177 -4.86 38.38 -9.61
N GLY A 178 -4.42 37.11 -9.47
CA GLY A 178 -2.98 36.83 -9.48
C GLY A 178 -2.50 35.37 -9.50
N ASN A 179 -3.35 34.34 -9.33
CA ASN A 179 -2.90 32.94 -9.39
C ASN A 179 -4.07 31.98 -9.64
N ILE A 180 -4.51 31.82 -10.89
CA ILE A 180 -5.39 30.72 -11.28
C ILE A 180 -4.63 29.89 -12.32
N PRO A 181 -4.31 28.61 -12.03
CA PRO A 181 -3.68 27.73 -13.01
C PRO A 181 -4.65 27.42 -14.17
N PRO A 182 -4.14 27.13 -15.38
CA PRO A 182 -4.97 26.83 -16.55
C PRO A 182 -5.83 25.57 -16.37
N ARG A 183 -6.96 25.49 -17.09
CA ARG A 183 -7.90 24.35 -17.07
C ARG A 183 -7.21 23.05 -17.55
N PRO A 184 -7.36 21.91 -16.84
CA PRO A 184 -6.83 20.62 -17.30
C PRO A 184 -7.37 20.18 -18.66
N PRO A 185 -6.55 19.57 -19.55
CA PRO A 185 -6.96 19.18 -20.91
C PRO A 185 -8.14 18.21 -20.97
N HIS A 186 -8.29 17.30 -20.00
CA HIS A 186 -9.36 16.30 -19.97
C HIS A 186 -10.74 16.88 -19.57
N LEU A 187 -10.83 18.19 -19.31
CA LEU A 187 -12.06 18.94 -19.01
C LEU A 187 -12.42 19.95 -20.12
N GLN A 188 -11.76 19.85 -21.27
CA GLN A 188 -12.12 20.62 -22.47
C GLN A 188 -13.20 19.83 -23.20
N LEU A 189 -14.47 20.22 -23.00
CA LEU A 189 -15.62 19.83 -23.82
C LEU A 189 -15.63 20.66 -25.10
#